data_AF-A0A8I2E1X5-F1
#
_entry.id   AF-A0A8I2E1X5-F1
#
_cell.length_a   1.000
_cell.length_b   1.000
_cell.length_c   1.000
_cell.angle_alpha   90.00
_cell.angle_beta   90.00
_cell.angle_gamma   90.00
#
_symmetry.space_group_name_H-M   'P 1'
#
loop_
_entity.id
_entity.type
_entity.pdbx_description
1 polymer ?
#
loop_
_entity_poly.entity_id
_entity_poly.type
_entity_poly.pdbx_seq_one_letter_code
_entity_poly.pdbx_strand_id
1 'polypeptide(L)'
;MAEDTDPQEEATEKVTVLPARPWPVYNVDRARAELIAIEMLTRGASYLRVRHATGLSPKNVRRLQNLVAEEAMNPANPRIVCRTPARAQDLRARTQAARHDATARARQRLTSRTEDLPGAAGRPAAADAVRPREPEETAEPVQMTFSIDC
;
A
#
# COMPACT_ATOMS: atom_id res chain seq x y z
N MET A 1 -35.32 76.70 14.76
CA MET A 1 -34.35 76.99 13.69
C MET A 1 -33.64 75.68 13.41
N ALA A 2 -33.67 75.25 12.16
CA ALA A 2 -33.55 73.86 11.71
C ALA A 2 -32.27 73.15 12.18
N GLU A 3 -32.43 71.90 12.60
CA GLU A 3 -31.36 70.91 12.70
C GLU A 3 -30.91 70.57 11.28
N ASP A 4 -29.70 71.00 10.89
CA ASP A 4 -29.01 70.53 9.69
C ASP A 4 -28.66 69.05 9.88
N THR A 5 -29.59 68.19 9.46
CA THR A 5 -29.40 66.74 9.41
C THR A 5 -28.89 66.43 8.01
N ASP A 6 -27.56 66.31 7.86
CA ASP A 6 -26.95 65.81 6.63
C ASP A 6 -27.52 64.42 6.31
N PRO A 7 -28.01 64.16 5.09
CA PRO A 7 -28.44 62.82 4.72
C PRO A 7 -27.19 61.95 4.61
N GLN A 8 -27.10 60.97 5.50
CA GLN A 8 -26.07 59.93 5.49
C GLN A 8 -26.20 59.13 4.20
N GLU A 9 -25.34 59.43 3.21
CA GLU A 9 -25.21 58.64 1.99
C GLU A 9 -24.77 57.22 2.38
N GLU A 10 -25.71 56.27 2.30
CA GLU A 10 -25.43 54.85 2.41
C GLU A 10 -24.56 54.43 1.22
N ALA A 11 -23.24 54.54 1.41
CA ALA A 11 -22.25 53.94 0.54
C ALA A 11 -22.43 52.42 0.59
N THR A 12 -23.24 51.90 -0.31
CA THR A 12 -23.34 50.47 -0.60
C THR A 12 -22.02 50.03 -1.24
N GLU A 13 -21.01 49.79 -0.41
CA GLU A 13 -19.75 49.16 -0.81
C GLU A 13 -20.09 47.78 -1.39
N LYS A 14 -20.16 47.72 -2.72
CA LYS A 14 -20.27 46.47 -3.46
C LYS A 14 -18.96 45.72 -3.28
N VAL A 15 -18.90 44.86 -2.25
CA VAL A 15 -17.82 43.91 -2.05
C VAL A 15 -17.83 42.92 -3.21
N THR A 16 -17.02 43.19 -4.23
CA THR A 16 -16.84 42.29 -5.36
C THR A 16 -16.00 41.10 -4.91
N VAL A 17 -16.68 40.06 -4.42
CA VAL A 17 -16.05 38.76 -4.17
C VAL A 17 -15.71 38.16 -5.54
N LEU A 18 -14.43 38.16 -5.90
CA LEU A 18 -13.97 37.42 -7.07
C LEU A 18 -14.29 35.93 -6.86
N PRO A 19 -14.88 35.25 -7.87
CA PRO A 19 -15.16 33.83 -7.74
C PRO A 19 -13.87 33.07 -7.44
N ALA A 20 -13.96 32.09 -6.55
CA ALA A 20 -12.83 31.22 -6.24
C ALA A 20 -12.26 30.63 -7.54
N ARG A 21 -10.93 30.59 -7.65
CA ARG A 21 -10.28 29.96 -8.80
C ARG A 21 -10.82 28.54 -8.95
N PRO A 22 -11.18 28.10 -10.17
CA PRO A 22 -11.61 26.74 -10.38
C PRO A 22 -10.51 25.80 -9.92
N TRP A 23 -10.91 24.70 -9.28
CA TRP A 23 -9.97 23.68 -8.83
C TRP A 23 -9.09 23.24 -10.00
N PRO A 24 -7.78 23.07 -9.78
CA PRO A 24 -6.90 22.56 -10.82
C PRO A 24 -7.47 21.24 -11.33
N VAL A 25 -7.79 21.20 -12.62
CA VAL A 25 -8.30 20.01 -13.28
C VAL A 25 -7.14 19.04 -13.41
N TYR A 26 -7.02 18.15 -12.43
CA TYR A 26 -6.03 17.09 -12.47
C TYR A 26 -6.44 16.06 -13.51
N ASN A 27 -5.49 15.73 -14.40
CA ASN A 27 -5.67 14.62 -15.33
C ASN A 27 -5.60 13.31 -14.53
N VAL A 28 -6.77 12.72 -14.27
CA VAL A 28 -6.94 11.51 -13.45
C VAL A 28 -6.19 10.32 -14.04
N ASP A 29 -6.20 10.17 -15.37
CA ASP A 29 -5.52 9.07 -16.05
C ASP A 29 -4.01 9.18 -15.92
N ARG A 30 -3.49 10.41 -16.03
CA ARG A 30 -2.07 10.68 -15.77
C ARG A 30 -1.70 10.36 -14.32
N ALA A 31 -2.52 10.74 -13.35
CA ALA A 31 -2.28 10.45 -11.95
C ALA A 31 -2.26 8.92 -11.68
N ARG A 32 -3.20 8.17 -12.29
CA ARG A 32 -3.23 6.70 -12.23
C ARG A 32 -1.97 6.09 -12.84
N ALA A 33 -1.53 6.58 -14.00
CA ALA A 33 -0.31 6.12 -14.64
C ALA A 33 0.94 6.40 -13.79
N GLU A 34 1.02 7.57 -13.15
CA GLU A 34 2.11 7.92 -12.23
C GLU A 34 2.13 7.02 -10.98
N LEU A 35 0.96 6.67 -10.41
CA LEU A 35 0.86 5.74 -9.28
C LEU A 35 1.31 4.32 -9.64
N ILE A 36 0.85 3.78 -10.78
CA ILE A 36 1.28 2.46 -11.27
C ILE A 36 2.78 2.46 -11.54
N ALA A 37 3.32 3.55 -12.10
CA ALA A 37 4.75 3.68 -12.34
C ALA A 37 5.57 3.62 -11.04
N ILE A 38 5.14 4.34 -9.99
CA ILE A 38 5.79 4.30 -8.67
C ILE A 38 5.74 2.89 -8.07
N GLU A 39 4.59 2.22 -8.15
CA GLU A 39 4.46 0.84 -7.68
C GLU A 39 5.41 -0.12 -8.43
N MET A 40 5.52 0.01 -9.74
CA MET A 40 6.44 -0.81 -10.52
C MET A 40 7.90 -0.53 -10.15
N LEU A 41 8.28 0.74 -9.97
CA LEU A 41 9.62 1.15 -9.59
C LEU A 41 10.02 0.64 -8.20
N THR A 42 9.13 0.73 -7.22
CA THR A 42 9.37 0.21 -5.86
C THR A 42 9.51 -1.32 -5.84
N ARG A 43 8.82 -2.02 -6.76
CA ARG A 43 9.01 -3.47 -7.01
C ARG A 43 10.30 -3.81 -7.78
N GLY A 44 11.11 -2.83 -8.16
CA GLY A 44 12.37 -3.02 -8.88
C GLY A 44 12.22 -3.17 -10.40
N ALA A 45 11.09 -2.75 -10.99
CA ALA A 45 10.94 -2.76 -12.44
C ALA A 45 11.93 -1.78 -13.11
N SER A 46 12.44 -2.16 -14.29
CA SER A 46 13.34 -1.32 -15.07
C SER A 46 12.63 -0.12 -15.68
N TYR A 47 13.38 0.97 -15.89
CA TYR A 47 12.93 2.20 -16.55
C TYR A 47 12.13 1.95 -17.84
N LEU A 48 12.67 1.09 -18.71
CA LEU A 48 12.06 0.78 -20.01
C LEU A 48 10.70 0.10 -19.83
N ARG A 49 10.61 -0.86 -18.90
CA ARG A 49 9.36 -1.57 -18.62
C ARG A 49 8.28 -0.64 -18.09
N VAL A 50 8.63 0.26 -17.18
CA VAL A 50 7.70 1.26 -16.63
C VAL A 50 7.19 2.20 -17.71
N ARG A 51 8.09 2.69 -18.58
CA ARG A 51 7.73 3.57 -19.68
C ARG A 51 6.77 2.91 -20.67
N HIS A 52 7.02 1.66 -21.04
CA HIS A 52 6.14 0.93 -21.96
C HIS A 52 4.79 0.59 -21.35
N ALA A 53 4.75 0.22 -20.06
CA ALA A 53 3.50 -0.15 -19.39
C ALA A 53 2.58 1.04 -19.10
N THR A 54 3.14 2.20 -18.77
CA THR A 54 2.36 3.36 -18.29
C THR A 54 2.18 4.46 -19.33
N GLY A 55 2.91 4.41 -20.45
CA GLY A 55 2.86 5.45 -21.49
C GLY A 55 3.36 6.83 -21.03
N LEU A 56 3.97 6.91 -19.84
CA LEU A 56 4.48 8.17 -19.31
C LEU A 56 5.67 8.68 -20.11
N SER A 57 5.82 10.01 -20.14
CA SER A 57 6.97 10.63 -20.78
C SER A 57 8.29 10.20 -20.11
N PRO A 58 9.39 10.06 -20.88
CA PRO A 58 10.72 9.76 -20.35
C PRO A 58 11.13 10.63 -19.16
N LYS A 59 10.83 11.93 -19.22
CA LYS A 59 11.15 12.91 -18.18
C LYS A 59 10.41 12.60 -16.88
N ASN A 60 9.13 12.24 -16.97
CA ASN A 60 8.32 11.89 -15.80
C ASN A 60 8.81 10.60 -15.16
N VAL A 61 9.12 9.56 -15.95
CA VAL A 61 9.62 8.29 -15.40
C VAL A 61 10.96 8.50 -14.67
N ARG A 62 11.88 9.31 -15.22
CA ARG A 62 13.13 9.65 -14.52
C ARG A 62 12.88 10.43 -13.24
N ARG A 63 11.98 11.41 -13.27
CA ARG A 63 11.58 12.15 -12.06
C ARG A 63 11.05 11.21 -10.97
N LEU A 64 10.16 10.28 -11.33
CA LEU A 64 9.61 9.30 -10.40
C LEU A 64 10.68 8.34 -9.86
N GLN A 65 11.65 7.94 -10.67
CA GLN A 65 12.80 7.14 -10.21
C GLN A 65 13.61 7.86 -9.15
N ASN A 66 13.88 9.16 -9.34
CA ASN A 66 14.60 9.95 -8.35
C ASN A 66 13.80 10.06 -7.04
N LEU A 67 12.49 10.34 -7.12
CA LEU A 67 11.63 10.41 -5.94
C LEU A 67 11.58 9.09 -5.17
N VAL A 68 11.44 7.96 -5.88
CA VAL A 68 11.45 6.63 -5.26
C VAL A 68 12.81 6.31 -4.65
N ALA A 69 13.91 6.73 -5.28
CA ALA A 69 15.26 6.55 -4.73
C ALA A 69 15.50 7.41 -3.49
N GLU A 70 15.04 8.68 -3.50
CA GLU A 70 15.10 9.59 -2.34
C GLU A 70 14.27 9.05 -1.17
N GLU A 71 13.08 8.49 -1.44
CA GLU A 71 12.24 7.85 -0.44
C GLU A 71 12.83 6.54 0.07
N ALA A 72 13.54 5.78 -0.77
CA ALA A 72 14.26 4.58 -0.33
C ALA A 72 15.47 4.92 0.56
N MET A 73 16.13 6.07 0.34
CA MET A 73 17.21 6.56 1.20
C MET A 73 16.70 7.06 2.56
N ASN A 74 15.50 7.62 2.59
CA ASN A 74 14.84 8.07 3.80
C ASN A 74 13.47 7.40 3.90
N PRO A 75 13.43 6.09 4.23
CA PRO A 75 12.16 5.40 4.37
C PRO A 75 11.35 6.16 5.42
N ALA A 76 10.22 6.72 5.01
CA ALA A 76 9.36 7.44 5.92
C ALA A 76 9.11 6.52 7.12
N ASN A 77 9.52 6.96 8.32
CA ASN A 77 9.16 6.29 9.56
C ASN A 77 7.68 5.98 9.44
N PRO A 78 7.24 4.71 9.54
CA PRO A 78 5.89 4.34 9.17
C PRO A 78 4.94 5.23 9.95
N ARG A 79 4.29 6.18 9.26
CA ARG A 79 3.29 7.05 9.87
C ARG A 79 2.20 6.10 10.28
N ILE A 80 2.13 5.83 11.58
CA ILE A 80 1.25 4.84 12.20
C ILE A 80 -0.19 5.35 12.11
N VAL A 81 -0.75 5.43 10.91
CA VAL A 81 -2.15 5.79 10.68
C VAL A 81 -3.05 4.57 10.91
N CYS A 82 -2.47 3.36 10.96
CA CYS A 82 -3.11 2.17 11.48
C CYS A 82 -2.24 1.58 12.59
N ARG A 83 -2.36 2.09 13.83
CA ARG A 83 -1.83 1.39 15.00
C ARG A 83 -2.45 -0.01 15.02
N THR A 84 -1.66 -1.03 14.68
CA THR A 84 -2.03 -2.40 15.00
C THR A 84 -2.20 -2.41 16.52
N PRO A 85 -3.38 -2.74 17.08
CA PRO A 85 -3.57 -2.69 18.53
C PRO A 85 -2.50 -3.59 19.18
N ALA A 86 -1.94 -3.18 20.32
CA ALA A 86 -0.84 -3.90 20.99
C ALA A 86 -1.12 -5.41 21.12
N ARG A 87 -2.38 -5.77 21.35
CA ARG A 87 -2.86 -7.17 21.40
C ARG A 87 -2.58 -7.98 20.11
N ALA A 88 -2.68 -7.36 18.94
CA ALA A 88 -2.38 -8.02 17.67
C ALA A 88 -0.87 -8.13 17.40
N GLN A 89 -0.05 -7.26 17.99
CA GLN A 89 1.42 -7.41 17.97
C GLN A 89 1.84 -8.55 18.90
N ASP A 90 1.29 -8.63 20.12
CA ASP A 90 1.58 -9.70 21.07
C ASP A 90 1.17 -11.08 20.54
N LEU A 91 0.01 -11.19 19.89
CA LEU A 91 -0.46 -12.42 19.26
C LEU A 91 0.48 -12.87 18.13
N ARG A 92 0.97 -11.96 17.30
CA ARG A 92 1.94 -12.28 16.24
C ARG A 92 3.28 -12.71 16.82
N ALA A 93 3.80 -12.01 17.82
CA ALA A 93 5.06 -12.35 18.48
C ALA A 93 5.00 -13.74 19.12
N ARG A 94 3.91 -14.07 19.83
CA ARG A 94 3.70 -15.41 20.40
C ARG A 94 3.59 -16.50 19.33
N THR A 95 2.90 -16.22 18.23
CA THR A 95 2.76 -17.17 17.12
C THR A 95 4.10 -17.42 16.42
N GLN A 96 4.93 -16.39 16.26
CA GLN A 96 6.26 -16.52 15.70
C GLN A 96 7.20 -17.30 16.64
N ALA A 97 7.19 -16.99 17.94
CA ALA A 97 7.96 -17.73 18.94
C ALA A 97 7.61 -19.22 18.94
N ALA A 98 6.31 -19.57 18.93
CA ALA A 98 5.86 -20.96 18.87
C ALA A 98 6.32 -21.70 17.61
N ARG A 99 6.39 -21.02 16.45
CA ARG A 99 6.92 -21.59 15.20
C ARG A 99 8.42 -21.84 15.29
N HIS A 100 9.18 -20.91 15.86
CA HIS A 100 10.61 -21.06 16.06
C HIS A 100 10.92 -22.23 17.01
N ASP A 101 10.19 -22.36 18.11
CA ASP A 101 10.35 -23.48 19.05
C ASP A 101 10.01 -24.82 18.42
N ALA A 102 8.96 -24.88 17.59
CA ALA A 102 8.61 -26.09 16.84
C ALA A 102 9.74 -26.50 15.88
N THR A 103 10.36 -25.54 15.19
CA THR A 103 11.50 -25.83 14.31
C THR A 103 12.75 -26.25 15.08
N ALA A 104 13.01 -25.67 16.25
CA ALA A 104 14.14 -26.05 17.11
C ALA A 104 13.96 -27.48 17.65
N ARG A 105 12.76 -27.83 18.11
CA ARG A 105 12.43 -29.20 18.57
C ARG A 105 12.49 -30.23 17.44
N ALA A 106 12.05 -29.87 16.24
CA ALA A 106 12.17 -30.73 15.06
C ALA A 106 13.63 -31.01 14.70
N ARG A 107 14.51 -30.00 14.79
CA ARG A 107 15.96 -30.15 14.58
C ARG A 107 16.60 -31.02 15.65
N GLN A 108 16.26 -30.83 16.93
CA GLN A 108 16.77 -31.66 18.02
C GLN A 108 16.36 -33.14 17.89
N ARG A 109 15.13 -33.43 17.43
CA ARG A 109 14.68 -34.81 17.16
C ARG A 109 15.43 -35.46 16.00
N LEU A 110 15.83 -34.68 14.99
CA LEU A 110 16.65 -35.17 13.89
C LEU A 110 18.07 -35.49 14.37
N THR A 111 18.69 -34.62 15.18
CA THR A 111 20.03 -34.85 15.70
C THR A 111 20.08 -36.04 16.67
N SER A 112 19.13 -36.16 17.60
CA SER A 112 19.08 -37.32 18.51
C SER A 112 18.84 -38.64 17.77
N ARG A 113 18.04 -38.63 16.70
CA ARG A 113 17.84 -39.81 15.83
C ARG A 113 19.10 -40.21 15.05
N THR A 114 20.03 -39.27 14.86
CA THR A 114 21.28 -39.52 14.12
C THR A 114 22.37 -40.09 15.02
N GLU A 115 22.26 -39.93 16.35
CA GLU A 115 23.24 -40.46 17.32
C GLU A 115 22.98 -41.92 17.73
N ASP A 116 21.79 -42.47 17.48
CA ASP A 116 21.42 -43.87 17.83
C ASP A 116 21.69 -44.90 16.71
N LEU A 117 22.47 -44.57 15.67
CA LEU A 117 22.80 -45.51 14.58
C LEU A 117 24.31 -45.81 14.52
N PRO A 118 24.78 -47.01 14.92
CA PRO A 118 26.12 -47.45 14.60
C PRO A 118 26.17 -47.83 13.12
N GLY A 119 26.69 -46.93 12.30
CA GLY A 119 27.18 -47.21 10.96
C GLY A 119 26.12 -47.31 9.85
N ALA A 120 26.03 -46.27 9.02
CA ALA A 120 25.78 -46.43 7.59
C ALA A 120 26.06 -45.11 6.86
N ALA A 121 27.13 -45.13 6.06
CA ALA A 121 27.31 -44.17 4.98
C ALA A 121 26.22 -44.38 3.91
N GLY A 122 25.69 -43.28 3.34
CA GLY A 122 25.08 -43.34 2.01
C GLY A 122 23.84 -42.48 1.76
N ARG A 123 24.06 -41.40 0.99
CA ARG A 123 23.19 -40.85 -0.08
C ARG A 123 21.86 -40.14 0.29
N PRO A 124 21.63 -38.88 -0.17
CA PRO A 124 20.30 -38.28 -0.16
C PRO A 124 19.54 -38.68 -1.44
N ALA A 125 18.33 -39.22 -1.29
CA ALA A 125 17.36 -39.39 -2.37
C ALA A 125 16.24 -38.35 -2.24
N ALA A 126 15.73 -37.95 -3.39
CA ALA A 126 15.08 -36.70 -3.68
C ALA A 126 13.65 -36.54 -3.16
N ALA A 127 13.30 -35.26 -2.93
CA ALA A 127 12.03 -34.59 -3.21
C ALA A 127 10.77 -35.45 -3.37
N ASP A 128 9.95 -35.49 -2.32
CA ASP A 128 8.53 -35.81 -2.42
C ASP A 128 7.70 -34.53 -2.30
N ALA A 129 7.01 -34.21 -3.40
CA ALA A 129 6.13 -33.07 -3.54
C ALA A 129 4.79 -33.35 -2.82
N VAL A 130 4.47 -32.56 -1.80
CA VAL A 130 3.13 -32.53 -1.21
C VAL A 130 2.57 -31.12 -1.33
N ARG A 131 1.72 -30.94 -2.35
CA ARG A 131 0.96 -29.74 -2.68
C ARG A 131 -0.36 -29.77 -1.88
N PRO A 132 -0.69 -28.79 -1.01
CA PRO A 132 -2.04 -28.66 -0.47
C PRO A 132 -2.96 -27.89 -1.43
N ARG A 133 -4.17 -28.44 -1.62
CA ARG A 133 -5.27 -27.98 -2.45
C ARG A 133 -5.71 -26.53 -2.16
N GLU A 134 -6.04 -25.79 -3.21
CA GLU A 134 -6.86 -24.57 -3.13
C GLU A 134 -8.35 -24.95 -2.94
N PRO A 135 -9.09 -24.25 -2.06
CA PRO A 135 -10.55 -24.23 -2.13
C PRO A 135 -11.00 -23.09 -3.07
N GLU A 136 -11.70 -23.51 -4.12
CA GLU A 136 -12.48 -22.71 -5.05
C GLU A 136 -13.70 -22.13 -4.30
N GLU A 137 -13.74 -20.80 -4.13
CA GLU A 137 -14.90 -20.11 -3.54
C GLU A 137 -15.48 -19.16 -4.60
N THR A 138 -16.45 -19.67 -5.34
CA THR A 138 -17.35 -18.92 -6.21
C THR A 138 -18.25 -18.04 -5.36
N ALA A 139 -17.82 -16.80 -5.11
CA ALA A 139 -18.72 -15.76 -4.59
C ALA A 139 -19.45 -15.10 -5.79
N GLU A 140 -20.69 -15.53 -6.03
CA GLU A 140 -21.58 -14.84 -6.95
C GLU A 140 -21.88 -13.41 -6.42
N PRO A 141 -21.90 -12.37 -7.29
CA PRO A 141 -22.16 -11.02 -6.84
C PRO A 141 -23.65 -10.84 -6.47
N VAL A 142 -23.90 -10.56 -5.19
CA VAL A 142 -25.23 -10.14 -4.69
C VAL A 142 -25.55 -8.77 -5.30
N GLN A 143 -26.48 -8.73 -6.26
CA GLN A 143 -27.01 -7.49 -6.79
C GLN A 143 -27.98 -6.87 -5.78
N MET A 144 -27.59 -5.75 -5.18
CA MET A 144 -28.46 -4.94 -4.35
C MET A 144 -29.12 -3.88 -5.22
N THR A 145 -30.38 -4.08 -5.59
CA THR A 145 -31.22 -3.09 -6.26
C THR A 145 -31.77 -2.10 -5.24
N PHE A 146 -31.45 -0.82 -5.38
CA PHE A 146 -32.07 0.26 -4.61
C PHE A 146 -33.11 0.96 -5.48
N SER A 147 -34.36 0.93 -5.04
CA SER A 147 -35.44 1.74 -5.62
C SER A 147 -35.42 3.11 -4.96
N ILE A 148 -35.36 4.17 -5.77
CA ILE A 148 -35.59 5.54 -5.31
C ILE A 148 -36.99 5.91 -5.81
N ASP A 149 -37.96 5.97 -4.90
CA ASP A 149 -39.27 6.53 -5.20
C ASP A 149 -39.13 8.06 -5.34
N CYS A 150 -39.62 8.58 -6.47
CA CYS A 150 -39.61 10.00 -6.84
C CYS A 150 -40.72 10.79 -6.14
#